data_AF-S9UK89-F1
#
_entry.id   AF-S9UK89-F1
#
_cell.length_a   1.000
_cell.length_b   1.000
_cell.length_c   1.000
_cell.angle_alpha   90.00
_cell.angle_beta   90.00
_cell.angle_gamma   90.00
#
_symmetry.space_group_name_H-M   'P 1'
#
loop_
_entity.id
_entity.type
_entity.pdbx_description
1 polymer ?
#
loop_
_entity_poly.entity_id
_entity_poly.type
_entity_poly.pdbx_seq_one_letter_code
_entity_poly.pdbx_strand_id
1 'polypeptide(L)'
;MSNRFYQKFYLQCGQCRAVQRSAQGYRPLANPILFNSDDQCRNYHQEQRRAASYSGMRVTCRCDKCTRVHSNWRVLDGQQFLDHKLSLTPEERSKQLWS
;
A
#
# COMPACT_ATOMS: atom_id res chain seq x y z
N MET A 1 4.24 -8.86 12.13
CA MET A 1 4.54 -7.66 11.33
C MET A 1 4.20 -6.42 12.15
N SER A 2 5.22 -5.69 12.60
CA SER A 2 5.08 -4.40 13.27
C SER A 2 4.97 -3.24 12.27
N ASN A 3 4.42 -2.12 12.70
CA ASN A 3 4.47 -0.86 11.97
C ASN A 3 4.33 0.30 12.96
N ARG A 4 5.35 1.12 13.12
CA ARG A 4 5.33 2.16 14.15
C ARG A 4 4.54 3.41 13.74
N PHE A 5 4.56 3.75 12.45
CA PHE A 5 4.05 5.01 11.94
C PHE A 5 2.92 4.81 10.94
N TYR A 6 1.97 5.75 10.95
CA TYR A 6 0.91 5.77 9.96
C TYR A 6 1.45 6.16 8.58
N GLN A 7 1.03 5.45 7.53
CA GLN A 7 1.39 5.79 6.16
C GLN A 7 0.21 5.58 5.20
N LYS A 8 0.05 6.50 4.25
CA LYS A 8 -0.87 6.41 3.11
C LYS A 8 -0.12 6.02 1.84
N PHE A 9 -0.79 5.29 0.97
CA PHE A 9 -0.25 4.87 -0.33
C PHE A 9 -1.37 4.79 -1.36
N TYR A 10 -1.00 5.00 -2.63
CA TYR A 10 -1.89 4.90 -3.77
C TYR A 10 -1.59 3.61 -4.51
N LEU A 11 -2.63 2.81 -4.74
CA LEU A 11 -2.51 1.50 -5.38
C LEU A 11 -3.30 1.52 -6.68
N GLN A 12 -2.61 1.27 -7.80
CA GLN A 12 -3.23 1.07 -9.09
C GLN A 12 -3.46 -0.43 -9.33
N CYS A 13 -4.70 -0.79 -9.61
CA CYS A 13 -5.09 -2.15 -9.92
C CYS A 13 -4.57 -2.53 -11.31
N GLY A 14 -3.82 -3.63 -11.42
CA GLY A 14 -3.32 -4.11 -12.70
C GLY A 14 -4.39 -4.77 -13.58
N GLN A 15 -5.59 -5.05 -13.05
CA GLN A 15 -6.70 -5.63 -13.84
C GLN A 15 -7.61 -4.56 -14.43
N CYS A 16 -8.19 -3.69 -13.59
CA CYS A 16 -9.17 -2.69 -14.00
C CYS A 16 -8.62 -1.26 -14.06
N ARG A 17 -7.31 -1.05 -13.86
CA ARG A 17 -6.58 0.24 -13.86
C ARG A 17 -7.04 1.29 -12.83
N ALA A 18 -8.10 1.00 -12.08
CA ALA A 18 -8.59 1.83 -11.00
C ALA A 18 -7.50 2.09 -9.93
N VAL A 19 -7.49 3.30 -9.38
CA VAL A 19 -6.61 3.69 -8.29
C VAL A 19 -7.41 3.82 -7.00
N GLN A 20 -6.95 3.13 -5.97
CA GLN A 20 -7.52 3.25 -4.62
C GLN A 20 -6.46 3.71 -3.63
N ARG A 21 -6.92 4.45 -2.63
CA ARG A 21 -6.10 4.82 -1.47
C ARG A 21 -6.09 3.66 -0.49
N SER A 22 -4.93 3.34 0.05
CA SER A 22 -4.80 2.40 1.14
C SER A 22 -3.93 3.00 2.24
N ALA A 23 -4.11 2.48 3.45
CA ALA A 23 -3.43 2.99 4.62
C ALA A 23 -2.89 1.83 5.45
N GLN A 24 -1.77 2.09 6.11
CA GLN A 24 -1.20 1.20 7.10
C GLN A 24 -1.21 1.94 8.45
N GLY A 25 -1.92 1.36 9.41
CA GLY A 25 -1.99 1.87 10.78
C GLY A 25 -0.87 1.34 11.66
N TYR A 26 -0.86 1.80 12.91
CA TYR A 26 0.05 1.29 13.94
C TYR A 26 -0.19 -0.19 14.21
N ARG A 27 0.90 -0.95 14.35
CA ARG A 27 0.91 -2.32 14.88
C ARG A 27 2.08 -2.44 15.86
N PRO A 28 1.86 -2.96 17.08
CA PRO A 28 2.90 -3.02 18.09
C PRO A 28 4.09 -3.87 17.64
N LEU A 29 5.26 -3.58 18.23
CA LEU A 29 6.45 -4.42 18.09
C LEU A 29 6.19 -5.80 18.72
N ALA A 30 6.96 -6.81 18.30
CA ALA A 30 7.06 -8.06 19.04
C ALA A 30 7.45 -7.81 20.51
N ASN A 31 6.96 -8.65 21.42
CA ASN A 31 7.17 -8.47 22.86
C ASN A 31 8.67 -8.35 23.19
N PRO A 32 9.12 -7.21 23.75
CA PRO A 32 10.54 -7.03 24.07
C PRO A 32 10.98 -7.81 25.31
N ILE A 33 10.05 -8.22 26.20
CA ILE A 33 10.35 -8.99 27.41
C ILE A 33 10.71 -10.44 27.06
N LEU A 34 9.91 -11.07 26.19
CA LEU A 34 10.21 -12.37 25.60
C LEU A 34 11.04 -12.16 24.34
N PHE A 35 12.29 -11.74 24.55
CA PHE A 35 13.16 -11.27 23.48
C PHE A 35 13.47 -12.35 22.44
N ASN A 36 13.21 -12.03 21.17
CA ASN A 36 13.64 -12.80 20.01
C ASN A 36 14.32 -11.86 19.02
N SER A 37 15.65 -11.95 18.91
CA SER A 37 16.45 -11.08 18.04
C SER A 37 16.10 -11.23 16.56
N ASP A 38 15.92 -12.45 16.08
CA ASP A 38 15.59 -12.73 14.67
C ASP A 38 14.26 -12.05 14.27
N ASP A 39 13.24 -12.18 15.12
CA ASP A 39 11.95 -11.53 14.87
C ASP A 39 12.06 -10.01 14.90
N GLN A 40 12.81 -9.43 15.83
CA GLN A 40 12.96 -7.98 15.91
C GLN A 40 13.74 -7.41 14.72
N CYS A 41 14.86 -8.04 14.34
CA CYS A 41 15.66 -7.63 13.19
C CYS A 41 14.88 -7.74 11.87
N ARG A 42 14.17 -8.86 11.64
CA ARG A 42 13.34 -9.04 10.43
C ARG A 42 12.20 -8.03 10.39
N ASN A 43 11.55 -7.76 11.52
CA ASN A 43 10.49 -6.76 11.60
C ASN A 43 11.03 -5.36 11.25
N TYR A 44 12.21 -4.98 11.77
CA TYR A 44 12.87 -3.71 11.45
C TYR A 44 13.14 -3.57 9.94
N HIS A 45 13.78 -4.55 9.31
CA HIS A 45 14.06 -4.47 7.86
C HIS A 45 12.79 -4.50 7.00
N GLN A 46 11.75 -5.22 7.43
CA GLN A 46 10.46 -5.19 6.75
C GLN A 46 9.75 -3.83 6.93
N GLU A 47 9.90 -3.18 8.07
CA GLU A 47 9.35 -1.85 8.32
C GLU A 47 10.00 -0.81 7.38
N GLN A 48 11.32 -0.85 7.23
CA GLN A 48 12.04 0.00 6.26
C GLN A 48 11.55 -0.22 4.82
N ARG A 49 11.33 -1.48 4.40
CA ARG A 49 10.78 -1.79 3.08
C ARG A 49 9.35 -1.27 2.87
N ARG A 50 8.50 -1.35 3.89
CA ARG A 50 7.14 -0.80 3.84
C ARG A 50 7.17 0.73 3.76
N ALA A 51 8.01 1.37 4.59
CA ALA A 51 8.22 2.81 4.57
C ALA A 51 8.65 3.31 3.19
N ALA A 52 9.53 2.54 2.52
CA ALA A 52 9.95 2.75 1.13
C ALA A 52 8.92 2.21 0.10
N SER A 53 7.64 2.55 0.28
CA SER A 53 6.55 2.22 -0.67
C SER A 53 6.44 0.73 -1.00
N TYR A 54 6.61 -0.15 -0.01
CA TYR A 54 6.58 -1.61 -0.19
C TYR A 54 7.66 -2.13 -1.16
N SER A 55 8.84 -1.51 -1.19
CA SER A 55 9.96 -1.95 -2.03
C SER A 55 10.31 -3.42 -1.80
N GLY A 56 10.36 -4.20 -2.88
CA GLY A 56 10.61 -5.64 -2.83
C GLY A 56 9.52 -6.45 -2.11
N MET A 57 8.30 -5.91 -1.98
CA MET A 57 7.17 -6.58 -1.36
C MET A 57 5.99 -6.70 -2.32
N ARG A 58 5.29 -7.83 -2.25
CA ARG A 58 4.09 -8.08 -3.03
C ARG A 58 2.85 -7.60 -2.25
N VAL A 59 2.24 -6.52 -2.71
CA VAL A 59 1.01 -5.98 -2.11
C VAL A 59 -0.17 -6.86 -2.49
N THR A 60 -0.97 -7.27 -1.50
CA THR A 60 -2.18 -8.08 -1.71
C THR A 60 -3.35 -7.40 -1.01
N CYS A 61 -4.31 -6.92 -1.79
CA CYS A 61 -5.48 -6.20 -1.32
C CYS A 61 -6.71 -6.56 -2.17
N ARG A 62 -7.91 -6.28 -1.64
CA ARG A 62 -9.15 -6.28 -2.42
C ARG A 62 -9.22 -5.01 -3.27
N CYS A 63 -9.56 -5.15 -4.56
CA CYS A 63 -9.88 -3.99 -5.39
C CYS A 63 -11.34 -3.59 -5.19
N ASP A 64 -11.62 -2.31 -4.96
CA ASP A 64 -12.99 -1.83 -4.73
C ASP A 64 -13.85 -1.89 -5.99
N LYS A 65 -13.26 -1.62 -7.17
CA LYS A 65 -14.00 -1.60 -8.44
C LYS A 65 -14.24 -3.00 -9.00
N CYS A 66 -13.20 -3.83 -9.06
CA CYS A 66 -13.32 -5.19 -9.57
C CYS A 66 -13.61 -6.26 -8.49
N THR A 67 -13.84 -5.82 -7.23
CA THR A 67 -14.32 -6.58 -6.05
C THR A 67 -13.56 -7.85 -5.64
N ARG A 68 -12.41 -8.12 -6.27
CA ARG A 68 -11.59 -9.32 -6.06
C ARG A 68 -10.34 -9.02 -5.21
N VAL A 69 -9.90 -10.01 -4.45
CA VAL A 69 -8.59 -10.00 -3.79
C VAL A 69 -7.55 -10.50 -4.78
N HIS A 70 -6.50 -9.71 -5.00
CA HIS A 70 -5.37 -10.11 -5.81
C HIS A 70 -4.11 -9.36 -5.41
N SER A 71 -2.98 -9.79 -5.97
CA SER A 71 -1.68 -9.17 -5.76
C SER A 71 -1.15 -8.41 -6.97
N ASN A 72 -1.98 -8.23 -8.01
CA ASN A 72 -1.64 -7.44 -9.19
C ASN A 72 -1.86 -5.94 -8.91
N TRP A 73 -0.96 -5.38 -8.11
CA TRP A 73 -1.00 -3.98 -7.67
C TRP A 73 0.30 -3.28 -8.02
N ARG A 74 0.18 -2.09 -8.61
CA ARG A 74 1.30 -1.15 -8.74
C ARG A 74 1.15 -0.08 -7.67
N VAL A 75 2.17 0.07 -6.83
CA VAL A 75 2.25 1.19 -5.89
C VAL A 75 2.64 2.44 -6.67
N LEU A 76 1.85 3.50 -6.52
CA LEU A 76 2.16 4.81 -7.09
C LEU A 76 2.72 5.70 -5.98
N ASP A 77 3.80 6.41 -6.27
CA ASP A 77 4.22 7.53 -5.43
C ASP A 77 3.23 8.71 -5.56
N GLY A 78 3.42 9.74 -4.73
CA GLY A 78 2.53 10.90 -4.71
C GLY A 78 2.48 11.65 -6.04
N GLN A 79 3.62 11.78 -6.73
CA GLN A 79 3.69 12.51 -7.99
C GLN A 79 3.07 11.70 -9.14
N GLN A 80 3.39 10.41 -9.24
CA GLN A 80 2.78 9.50 -10.19
C GLN A 80 1.26 9.46 -10.07
N PHE A 81 0.74 9.51 -8.84
CA PHE A 81 -0.69 9.62 -8.61
C PHE A 81 -1.26 10.96 -9.12
N LEU A 82 -0.60 12.08 -8.83
CA LEU A 82 -1.04 13.40 -9.29
C LEU A 82 -1.05 13.48 -10.82
N ASP A 83 0.02 13.03 -11.47
CA ASP A 83 0.15 13.01 -12.92
C ASP A 83 -0.95 12.14 -13.56
N HIS A 84 -1.19 10.96 -12.99
CA HIS A 84 -2.28 10.08 -13.44
C HIS A 84 -3.66 10.70 -13.21
N LYS A 85 -3.91 11.31 -12.05
CA LYS A 85 -5.21 11.95 -11.74
C LYS A 85 -5.49 13.12 -12.67
N LEU A 86 -4.46 13.93 -12.95
CA LEU A 86 -4.59 15.13 -13.76
C LEU A 86 -4.79 14.83 -15.25
N SER A 87 -4.30 13.69 -15.74
CA SER A 87 -4.51 13.27 -17.14
C SER A 87 -5.89 12.71 -17.45
N LEU A 88 -6.67 12.31 -16.43
CA LEU A 88 -8.01 11.74 -16.60
C LEU A 88 -9.09 12.81 -16.80
N THR A 89 -10.07 12.53 -17.66
CA THR A 89 -11.30 13.34 -17.76
C THR A 89 -12.17 13.19 -16.50
N PRO A 90 -13.13 14.11 -16.25
CA PRO A 90 -14.05 14.00 -15.13
C PRO A 90 -14.82 12.67 -15.09
N GLU A 91 -15.25 12.16 -16.24
CA GLU A 91 -15.97 10.89 -16.36
C GLU A 91 -15.07 9.72 -15.99
N GLU A 92 -13.81 9.73 -16.43
CA GLU A 92 -12.83 8.71 -16.10
C GLU A 92 -12.46 8.73 -14.62
N ARG A 93 -12.37 9.93 -14.02
CA ARG A 93 -12.13 10.07 -12.58
C ARG A 93 -13.21 9.36 -11.75
N SER A 94 -14.49 9.52 -12.10
CA SER A 94 -15.58 8.83 -11.40
C SER A 94 -15.49 7.30 -11.51
N LYS A 95 -15.01 6.79 -12.65
CA LYS A 95 -14.83 5.35 -12.89
C LYS A 95 -13.60 4.79 -12.19
N GLN A 96 -12.45 5.45 -12.32
CA GLN A 96 -11.15 4.90 -11.92
C GLN A 96 -10.72 5.30 -10.51
N LEU A 97 -11.17 6.44 -10.00
CA LEU A 97 -10.82 6.89 -8.65
C LEU A 97 -11.92 6.50 -7.65
N TRP A 98 -11.61 6.73 -6.39
CA TRP A 98 -12.60 6.67 -5.32
C TRP A 98 -13.64 7.77 -5.50
N SER A 99 -14.88 7.48 -5.07
CA SER A 99 -15.97 8.45 -4.96
C SER A 99 -15.64 9.55 -3.95
#